data_AF-A0A7X6Z7A0-F1
#
_entry.id   AF-A0A7X6Z7A0-F1
#
_cell.length_a   1.000
_cell.length_b   1.000
_cell.length_c   1.000
_cell.angle_alpha   90.00
_cell.angle_beta   90.00
_cell.angle_gamma   90.00
#
_symmetry.space_group_name_H-M   'P 1'
#
loop_
_entity.id
_entity.type
_entity.pdbx_description
1 polymer ?
#
loop_
_entity_poly.entity_id
_entity_poly.type
_entity_poly.pdbx_seq_one_letter_code
_entity_poly.pdbx_strand_id
1 'polypeptide(L)' 'GQLPDTRLVTGTNFADVSVHYDKRTGKVKALCAIDNLGKGAAAQAVQAMNLMAGLAENEGLIAVGMAI' A
#
# COMPACT_ATOMS: atom_id res chain seq x y z
N GLY A 1 -15.59 2.05 8.97
CA GLY A 1 -14.60 1.79 7.92
C GLY A 1 -13.93 0.47 8.22
N GLN A 2 -13.49 -0.27 7.19
CA GLN A 2 -12.62 -1.43 7.40
C GLN A 2 -11.22 -0.95 7.78
N LEU A 3 -10.54 -1.73 8.61
CA LEU A 3 -9.14 -1.50 8.93
C LEU A 3 -8.27 -2.16 7.86
N PRO A 4 -7.10 -1.60 7.52
CA PRO A 4 -6.13 -2.24 6.64
C PRO A 4 -5.70 -3.60 7.21
N ASP A 5 -5.60 -4.60 6.35
CA ASP A 5 -5.14 -5.95 6.70
C ASP A 5 -3.91 -6.29 5.87
N THR A 6 -2.81 -6.63 6.56
CA THR A 6 -1.55 -7.01 5.90
C THR A 6 -1.72 -8.20 4.96
N ARG A 7 -2.65 -9.13 5.23
CA ARG A 7 -2.90 -10.29 4.36
C ARG A 7 -3.44 -9.89 2.99
N LEU A 8 -4.25 -8.83 2.92
CA LEU A 8 -4.91 -8.40 1.69
C LEU A 8 -3.95 -7.68 0.73
N VAL A 9 -2.90 -7.07 1.28
CA VAL A 9 -1.88 -6.32 0.50
C VAL A 9 -0.64 -7.15 0.18
N THR A 10 -0.48 -8.34 0.76
CA THR A 10 0.65 -9.25 0.46
C THR A 10 0.73 -9.59 -1.03
N GLY A 11 1.93 -9.48 -1.60
CA GLY A 11 2.22 -9.70 -3.01
C GLY A 11 1.77 -8.57 -3.92
N THR A 12 1.28 -7.45 -3.38
CA THR A 12 0.79 -6.31 -4.17
C THR A 12 1.71 -5.09 -4.06
N ASN A 13 1.45 -4.11 -4.94
CA ASN A 13 2.01 -2.77 -4.85
C ASN A 13 1.03 -1.76 -4.19
N PHE A 14 0.05 -2.24 -3.42
CA PHE A 14 -0.93 -1.38 -2.75
C PHE A 14 -0.49 -0.96 -1.34
N ALA A 15 -1.03 0.18 -0.92
CA ALA A 15 -0.96 0.68 0.45
C ALA A 15 -2.38 1.01 0.92
N ASP A 16 -2.93 0.17 1.78
CA ASP A 16 -4.27 0.37 2.32
C ASP A 16 -4.19 1.24 3.56
N VAL A 17 -4.92 2.36 3.55
CA VAL A 17 -4.85 3.39 4.59
C VAL A 17 -6.21 3.62 5.22
N SER A 18 -6.26 3.68 6.56
CA SER A 18 -7.44 4.15 7.29
C SER A 18 -7.06 5.18 8.34
N VAL A 19 -7.97 6.13 8.59
CA VAL A 19 -7.79 7.18 9.58
C VAL A 19 -9.04 7.26 10.45
N HIS A 20 -8.84 7.31 11.77
CA HIS A 20 -9.91 7.43 12.74
C HIS A 20 -9.58 8.48 13.79
N TYR A 21 -10.49 9.43 14.00
CA TYR A 21 -10.38 10.43 15.04
C TYR A 21 -11.13 10.00 16.30
N ASP A 22 -10.41 9.82 17.41
CA ASP A 22 -10.97 9.53 18.72
C ASP A 22 -11.30 10.84 19.45
N LYS A 23 -12.58 11.23 19.39
CA LYS A 23 -13.10 12.45 20.04
C LYS A 23 -12.87 12.48 21.55
N ARG A 24 -12.84 11.33 22.24
CA ARG A 24 -12.68 11.26 23.70
C ARG A 24 -11.26 11.64 24.11
N THR A 25 -10.26 11.28 23.30
CA THR A 25 -8.85 11.51 23.60
C THR A 25 -8.24 12.66 22.80
N GLY A 26 -8.95 13.20 21.80
CA GLY A 26 -8.45 14.21 20.89
C GLY A 26 -7.34 13.70 19.96
N LYS A 27 -7.19 12.37 19.83
CA LYS A 27 -6.10 11.74 19.06
C LYS A 27 -6.59 11.20 17.73
N VAL A 28 -5.71 11.20 16.74
CA VAL A 28 -5.90 10.50 15.47
C VAL A 28 -5.14 9.18 15.50
N LYS A 29 -5.82 8.11 15.09
CA LYS A 29 -5.21 6.81 14.77
C LYS A 29 -5.16 6.70 13.26
N ALA A 30 -3.96 6.69 12.70
CA ALA A 30 -3.72 6.41 11.28
C ALA A 30 -3.06 5.03 11.17
N LEU A 31 -3.66 4.16 10.36
CA LEU A 31 -3.16 2.81 10.10
C LEU A 31 -2.88 2.66 8.62
N CYS A 32 -1.80 1.95 8.29
CA CYS A 32 -1.41 1.62 6.92
C CYS A 32 -0.95 0.16 6.89
N ALA A 33 -1.41 -0.60 5.90
CA ALA A 33 -0.89 -1.93 5.59
C ALA A 33 -0.26 -1.92 4.20
N ILE A 34 0.94 -2.51 4.10
CA ILE A 34 1.68 -2.74 2.85
C ILE A 34 2.32 -4.13 2.90
N ASP A 35 2.62 -4.69 1.73
CA ASP A 35 3.68 -5.70 1.62
C ASP A 35 5.04 -5.00 1.77
N ASN A 36 5.87 -5.43 2.72
CA ASN A 36 7.16 -4.82 2.99
C ASN A 36 8.24 -5.13 1.92
N LEU A 37 8.13 -6.25 1.20
CA LEU A 37 9.02 -6.59 0.08
C LEU A 37 8.50 -6.02 -1.25
N GLY A 38 7.18 -5.94 -1.40
CA GLY A 38 6.49 -5.30 -2.52
C GLY A 38 6.52 -3.79 -2.41
N LYS A 39 5.40 -3.17 -2.00
CA LYS A 39 5.26 -1.72 -1.87
C LYS A 39 6.27 -1.09 -0.90
N GLY A 40 6.78 -1.85 0.07
CA GLY A 40 7.84 -1.40 0.98
C GLY A 40 9.25 -1.37 0.39
N ALA A 41 9.49 -2.04 -0.75
CA ALA A 41 10.81 -2.14 -1.36
C ALA A 41 10.77 -2.26 -2.89
N ALA A 42 10.77 -3.48 -3.43
CA ALA A 42 11.07 -3.74 -4.84
C ALA A 42 10.03 -3.16 -5.80
N ALA A 43 8.74 -3.32 -5.48
CA ALA A 43 7.67 -2.79 -6.32
C ALA A 43 7.65 -1.26 -6.33
N GLN A 44 7.97 -0.63 -5.20
CA GLN A 44 8.14 0.83 -5.12
C GLN A 44 9.35 1.33 -5.93
N ALA A 45 10.45 0.58 -5.96
CA ALA A 45 11.60 0.91 -6.80
C ALA A 45 11.25 0.85 -8.29
N VAL A 46 10.48 -0.16 -8.72
CA VAL A 46 9.96 -0.25 -10.09
C VAL A 46 8.98 0.89 -10.38
N GLN A 47 8.12 1.26 -9.43
CA GLN A 47 7.20 2.39 -9.58
C GLN A 47 7.97 3.71 -9.83
N ALA A 48 9.03 3.95 -9.06
CA ALA A 48 9.91 5.11 -9.27
C ALA A 48 10.64 5.03 -10.63
N MET A 49 11.13 3.85 -11.02
CA MET A 49 11.75 3.63 -12.33
C MET A 49 10.79 3.92 -13.48
N ASN A 50 9.54 3.46 -13.39
CA ASN A 50 8.51 3.73 -14.38
C ASN A 50 8.35 5.24 -14.61
N LEU A 51 8.23 6.00 -13.52
CA LEU A 51 8.15 7.46 -13.58
C LEU A 51 9.40 8.08 -14.23
N MET A 52 10.60 7.62 -13.86
CA MET A 52 11.86 8.11 -14.43
C MET A 52 11.99 7.79 -15.93
N ALA A 53 11.45 6.66 -16.37
CA ALA A 53 11.46 6.21 -17.75
C ALA A 53 10.31 6.81 -18.59
N GLY A 54 9.43 7.61 -18.01
CA GLY A 54 8.24 8.16 -18.69
C GLY A 54 7.17 7.12 -18.99
N LEU A 55 7.18 5.99 -18.29
CA LEU A 55 6.16 4.95 -18.36
C LEU A 55 4.99 5.27 -17.44
N ALA A 56 3.88 4.54 -17.60
CA ALA A 56 2.78 4.59 -16.64
C ALA A 56 3.28 4.10 -15.27
N GLU A 57 2.92 4.82 -14.19
CA GLU A 57 3.40 4.53 -12.84
C GLU A 57 3.14 3.07 -12.41
N ASN A 58 1.98 2.52 -12.82
CA ASN A 58 1.50 1.19 -12.49
C ASN A 58 1.94 0.10 -13.49
N GLU A 59 2.76 0.43 -14.49
CA GLU A 59 3.22 -0.52 -15.51
C GLU A 59 3.93 -1.71 -14.85
N GLY A 60 3.45 -2.93 -15.09
CA GLY A 60 3.99 -4.16 -14.48
C GLY A 60 3.71 -4.35 -12.97
N LEU A 61 2.90 -3.49 -12.34
CA LEU A 61 2.68 -3.48 -10.89
C LEU A 61 1.26 -3.83 -10.44
N ILE A 62 0.33 -4.06 -11.38
CA ILE A 62 -1.02 -4.53 -11.07
C ILE A 62 -1.04 -6.06 -11.05
N ALA A 63 -0.49 -6.64 -9.99
CA ALA A 63 -0.69 -8.05 -9.67
C ALA A 63 -1.93 -8.20 -8.76
N VAL A 64 -2.71 -9.26 -8.97
CA VAL A 64 -3.75 -9.67 -8.01
C VAL A 64 -3.04 -10.26 -6.80
N GLY A 65 -3.28 -9.69 -5.60
CA GLY A 65 -2.65 -10.12 -4.36
C GLY A 65 -2.85 -11.59 -4.05
N MET A 66 -1.95 -12.18 -3.27
CA MET A 66 -1.95 -13.61 -2.93
C MET A 66 -2.92 -13.98 -1.80
N ALA A 67 -3.90 -13.13 -1.48
CA ALA A 67 -4.82 -13.36 -0.38
C ALA A 67 -5.72 -14.60 -0.66
N ILE A 68 -5.34 -15.73 -0.05
CA ILE A 68 -6.18 -16.93 0.12
C ILE A 68 -6.87 -16.94 1.49
#